data_AF-D9UIV5-F1
#
_entry.id   AF-D9UIV5-F1
#
_cell.length_a   1.000
_cell.length_b   1.000
_cell.length_c   1.000
_cell.angle_alpha   90.00
_cell.angle_beta   90.00
_cell.angle_gamma   90.00
#
_symmetry.space_group_name_H-M   'P 1'
#
loop_
_entity.id
_entity.type
_entity.pdbx_description
1 polymer ?
#
loop_
_entity_poly.entity_id
_entity_poly.type
_entity_poly.pdbx_seq_one_letter_code
_entity_poly.pdbx_strand_id
1 'polypeptide(L)'
;MPLDPARLLAAPPRVRTLTWSHRDVLLYHLGVGAPPSRPHWTLESRLRVLPSFAVVAGGQDVLSALDVPGAESVDRAQVLHGTQELILHRPLPAEGSARARTAVTDVHDKGSAAVLGVRTEAA
;
A
#
# COMPACT_ATOMS: atom_id res chain seq x y z
N MET A 1 17.81 -4.06 19.68
CA MET A 1 16.85 -3.52 18.69
C MET A 1 15.48 -3.42 19.35
N PRO A 2 14.74 -2.29 19.23
CA PRO A 2 13.42 -2.12 19.84
C PRO A 2 12.30 -2.93 19.16
N LEU A 3 12.62 -3.68 18.11
CA LEU A 3 11.70 -4.59 17.43
C LEU A 3 11.92 -6.02 17.91
N ASP A 4 10.84 -6.78 18.04
CA ASP A 4 10.88 -8.23 18.28
C ASP A 4 10.57 -8.98 16.96
N PRO A 5 11.59 -9.51 16.25
CA PRO A 5 11.38 -10.17 14.97
C PRO A 5 10.46 -11.38 15.05
N ALA A 6 10.53 -12.16 16.13
CA ALA A 6 9.74 -13.37 16.28
C ALA A 6 8.24 -13.02 16.41
N ARG A 7 7.92 -11.98 17.19
CA ARG A 7 6.55 -11.49 17.32
C ARG A 7 6.02 -10.86 16.03
N LEU A 8 6.86 -10.10 15.32
CA LEU A 8 6.50 -9.49 14.04
C LEU A 8 6.14 -10.54 12.97
N LEU A 9 6.98 -11.58 12.84
CA LEU A 9 6.79 -12.64 11.85
C LEU A 9 5.63 -13.58 12.22
N ALA A 10 5.33 -13.72 13.51
CA ALA A 10 4.20 -14.52 14.00
C ALA A 10 2.86 -13.75 14.03
N ALA A 11 2.87 -12.44 13.78
CA ALA A 11 1.67 -11.62 13.83
C ALA A 11 0.66 -12.06 12.75
N PRO A 12 -0.63 -12.20 13.08
CA PRO A 12 -1.64 -12.55 12.08
C PRO A 12 -1.78 -11.43 11.03
N PRO A 13 -2.10 -11.76 9.77
CA PRO A 13 -2.27 -10.76 8.73
C PRO A 13 -3.44 -9.82 9.06
N ARG A 14 -3.22 -8.52 8.87
CA ARG A 14 -4.29 -7.52 8.94
C ARG A 14 -5.16 -7.64 7.70
N VAL A 15 -6.47 -7.69 7.88
CA VAL A 15 -7.42 -7.78 6.76
C VAL A 15 -8.29 -6.55 6.69
N ARG A 16 -8.42 -5.94 5.50
CA ARG A 16 -9.27 -4.79 5.23
C ARG A 16 -10.09 -5.00 3.96
N THR A 17 -11.25 -4.35 3.91
CA THR A 17 -11.97 -4.14 2.66
C THR A 17 -11.52 -2.81 2.08
N LEU A 18 -11.00 -2.83 0.86
CA LEU A 18 -10.73 -1.65 0.04
C LEU A 18 -11.97 -1.34 -0.78
N THR A 19 -12.33 -0.07 -0.89
CA THR A 19 -13.37 0.41 -1.80
C THR A 19 -12.90 1.69 -2.45
N TRP A 20 -13.11 1.83 -3.76
CA TRP A 20 -12.79 3.05 -4.47
C TRP A 20 -13.82 3.33 -5.56
N SER A 21 -13.89 4.60 -5.93
CA SER A 21 -14.69 5.13 -7.02
C SER A 21 -13.79 5.76 -8.08
N HIS A 22 -14.38 6.14 -9.21
CA HIS A 22 -13.69 6.91 -10.25
C HIS A 22 -13.11 8.23 -9.73
N ARG A 23 -13.72 8.83 -8.69
CA ARG A 23 -13.22 10.04 -8.03
C ARG A 23 -11.85 9.82 -7.38
N ASP A 24 -11.65 8.68 -6.72
CA ASP A 24 -10.39 8.35 -6.06
C ASP A 24 -9.28 8.12 -7.09
N VAL A 25 -9.62 7.45 -8.20
CA VAL A 25 -8.72 7.24 -9.33
C VAL A 25 -8.31 8.58 -9.95
N LEU A 26 -9.26 9.48 -10.22
CA LEU A 26 -8.97 10.78 -10.81
C LEU A 26 -8.14 11.67 -9.88
N LEU A 27 -8.45 11.66 -8.58
CA LEU A 27 -7.66 12.36 -7.57
C LEU A 27 -6.22 11.84 -7.53
N TYR A 28 -6.04 10.52 -7.60
CA TYR A 28 -4.72 9.92 -7.70
C TYR A 28 -3.99 10.34 -8.97
N HIS A 29 -4.63 10.23 -10.14
CA HIS A 29 -4.06 10.65 -11.42
C HIS A 29 -3.61 12.12 -11.39
N LEU A 30 -4.43 13.01 -10.83
CA LEU A 30 -4.05 14.40 -10.61
C LEU A 30 -2.82 14.51 -9.71
N GLY A 31 -2.82 13.79 -8.58
CA GLY A 31 -1.73 13.80 -7.61
C GLY A 31 -0.39 13.33 -8.17
N VAL A 32 -0.40 12.41 -9.15
CA VAL A 32 0.81 11.94 -9.85
C VAL A 32 1.11 12.70 -11.14
N GLY A 33 0.38 13.78 -11.43
CA GLY A 33 0.67 14.68 -12.55
C GLY A 33 0.19 14.19 -13.91
N ALA A 34 -0.91 13.42 -13.98
CA ALA A 34 -1.51 13.04 -15.25
C ALA A 34 -1.86 14.28 -16.08
N PRO A 35 -1.37 14.40 -17.33
CA PRO A 35 -1.54 15.62 -18.11
C PRO A 35 -2.98 15.78 -18.62
N PRO A 36 -3.52 17.01 -18.66
CA PRO A 36 -4.90 17.28 -19.11
C PRO A 36 -5.15 16.88 -20.56
N SER A 37 -4.11 16.82 -21.40
CA SER A 37 -4.17 16.38 -22.79
C SER A 37 -4.38 14.87 -22.97
N ARG A 38 -4.41 14.08 -21.88
CA ARG A 38 -4.64 12.63 -21.88
C ARG A 38 -6.02 12.29 -21.31
N PRO A 39 -7.10 12.40 -22.10
CA PRO A 39 -8.48 12.22 -21.61
C PRO A 39 -8.77 10.85 -21.00
N HIS A 40 -8.02 9.81 -21.36
CA HIS A 40 -8.16 8.49 -20.75
C HIS A 40 -7.63 8.41 -19.30
N TRP A 41 -6.97 9.45 -18.80
CA TRP A 41 -6.58 9.57 -17.40
C TRP A 41 -7.34 10.66 -16.65
N THR A 42 -7.98 11.58 -17.37
CA THR A 42 -8.56 12.79 -16.77
C THR A 42 -10.07 12.91 -16.94
N LEU A 43 -10.71 12.08 -17.77
CA LEU A 43 -12.16 12.07 -17.98
C LEU A 43 -12.77 10.74 -17.54
N GLU A 44 -13.80 10.83 -16.70
CA GLU A 44 -14.55 9.71 -16.12
C GLU A 44 -15.04 8.74 -17.19
N SER A 45 -15.62 9.27 -18.28
CA SER A 45 -16.22 8.47 -19.36
C SER A 45 -15.23 7.66 -20.19
N ARG A 46 -13.92 7.91 -20.04
CA ARG A 46 -12.83 7.23 -20.79
C ARG A 46 -11.75 6.69 -19.87
N LEU A 47 -12.02 6.62 -18.57
CA LEU A 47 -11.01 6.43 -17.54
C LEU A 47 -10.33 5.06 -17.64
N ARG A 48 -9.01 5.09 -17.73
CA ARG A 48 -8.11 3.93 -17.63
C ARG A 48 -7.24 4.15 -16.42
N VAL A 49 -7.31 3.24 -15.46
CA VAL A 49 -6.61 3.37 -14.18
C VAL A 49 -5.11 3.14 -14.38
N LEU A 50 -4.28 4.06 -13.88
CA LEU A 50 -2.83 3.86 -13.80
C LEU A 50 -2.54 2.67 -12.86
N PRO A 51 -1.71 1.69 -13.26
CA PRO A 51 -1.43 0.50 -12.43
C PRO A 51 -1.02 0.82 -10.99
N SER A 52 -0.23 1.87 -10.80
CA SER A 52 0.27 2.33 -9.50
C SER A 52 -0.82 2.81 -8.54
N PHE A 53 -2.04 3.07 -9.02
CA PHE A 53 -3.20 3.31 -8.14
C PHE A 53 -3.44 2.15 -7.17
N ALA A 54 -3.05 0.91 -7.51
CA ALA A 54 -3.17 -0.25 -6.61
C ALA A 54 -2.55 0.00 -5.22
N VAL A 55 -1.49 0.81 -5.15
CA VAL A 55 -0.78 1.12 -3.89
C VAL A 55 -1.64 2.00 -2.96
N VAL A 56 -2.64 2.68 -3.50
CA VAL A 56 -3.47 3.66 -2.78
C VAL A 56 -4.96 3.36 -2.77
N ALA A 57 -5.38 2.30 -3.46
CA ALA A 57 -6.78 1.91 -3.58
C ALA A 57 -7.40 1.66 -2.19
N GLY A 58 -8.54 2.30 -1.91
CA GLY A 58 -9.19 2.22 -0.61
C GLY A 58 -8.50 3.02 0.52
N GLY A 59 -7.59 3.92 0.19
CA GLY A 59 -6.94 4.85 1.12
C GLY A 59 -5.45 4.58 1.34
N GLN A 60 -4.73 5.59 1.85
CA GLN A 60 -3.32 5.47 2.22
C GLN A 60 -3.19 5.02 3.67
N ASP A 61 -2.51 3.89 3.86
CA ASP A 61 -2.25 3.37 5.19
C ASP A 61 -0.99 2.50 5.24
N VAL A 62 0.07 2.97 4.57
CA VAL A 62 1.36 2.26 4.46
C VAL A 62 1.93 1.97 5.85
N LEU A 63 1.77 2.90 6.80
CA LEU A 63 2.30 2.74 8.15
C LEU A 63 1.48 1.80 9.03
N SER A 64 0.22 1.46 8.71
CA SER A 64 -0.53 0.47 9.53
C SER A 64 0.07 -0.92 9.56
N ALA A 65 0.99 -1.23 8.65
CA ALA A 65 1.78 -2.46 8.75
C ALA A 65 2.59 -2.54 10.06
N LEU A 66 2.79 -1.40 10.73
CA LEU A 66 3.43 -1.29 12.05
C LEU A 66 2.44 -1.39 13.22
N ASP A 67 1.13 -1.46 12.98
CA ASP A 67 0.12 -1.71 14.03
C ASP A 67 0.04 -3.21 14.36
N VAL A 68 1.19 -3.81 14.66
CA VAL A 68 1.34 -5.24 14.93
C VAL A 68 2.16 -5.49 16.20
N PRO A 69 1.94 -6.62 16.89
CA PRO A 69 2.79 -7.05 18.00
C PRO A 69 4.27 -7.07 17.61
N GLY A 70 5.13 -6.45 18.41
CA GLY A 70 6.58 -6.36 18.15
C GLY A 70 7.06 -5.07 17.48
N ALA A 71 6.15 -4.15 17.12
CA ALA A 71 6.46 -2.81 16.59
C ALA A 71 6.00 -1.66 17.51
N GLU A 72 5.58 -1.94 18.75
CA GLU A 72 4.91 -0.96 19.63
C GLU A 72 5.79 0.25 19.97
N SER A 73 7.10 0.06 20.03
CA SER A 73 8.07 1.12 20.34
C SER A 73 8.65 1.83 19.11
N VAL A 74 8.14 1.58 17.90
CA VAL A 74 8.60 2.25 16.68
C VAL A 74 8.08 3.67 16.64
N ASP A 75 8.98 4.65 16.63
CA ASP A 75 8.64 6.01 16.25
C ASP A 75 8.39 6.08 14.74
N ARG A 76 7.12 6.28 14.37
CA ARG A 76 6.68 6.40 12.97
C ARG A 76 7.32 7.57 12.23
N ALA A 77 7.77 8.61 12.93
CA ALA A 77 8.48 9.73 12.31
C ALA A 77 9.91 9.36 11.86
N GLN A 78 10.47 8.26 12.36
CA GLN A 78 11.79 7.74 12.00
C GLN A 78 11.73 6.64 10.93
N VAL A 79 10.54 6.36 10.38
CA VAL A 79 10.34 5.31 9.37
C VAL A 79 10.53 5.88 7.97
N LEU A 80 11.37 5.22 7.18
CA LEU A 80 11.54 5.51 5.75
C LEU A 80 10.94 4.38 4.91
N HIS A 81 10.24 4.75 3.83
CA HIS A 81 9.81 3.79 2.82
C HIS A 81 11.01 3.44 1.94
N GLY A 82 11.58 2.25 2.15
CA GLY A 82 12.78 1.81 1.44
C GLY A 82 12.54 1.45 -0.03
N THR A 83 11.70 0.44 -0.27
CA THR A 83 11.41 -0.07 -1.62
C THR A 83 9.94 -0.42 -1.80
N GLN A 84 9.49 -0.53 -3.04
CA GLN A 84 8.14 -0.91 -3.42
C GLN A 84 8.17 -1.83 -4.64
N GLU A 85 7.44 -2.94 -4.57
CA GLU A 85 7.14 -3.80 -5.72
C GLU A 85 5.62 -3.85 -5.91
N LEU A 86 5.18 -3.91 -7.18
CA LEU A 86 3.78 -4.07 -7.52
C LEU A 86 3.64 -5.11 -8.64
N ILE A 87 2.91 -6.17 -8.35
CA ILE A 87 2.49 -7.17 -9.34
C ILE A 87 0.99 -6.99 -9.57
N LEU A 88 0.62 -6.66 -10.81
CA LEU A 88 -0.78 -6.49 -11.18
C LEU A 88 -1.27 -7.74 -11.95
N HIS A 89 -2.23 -8.46 -11.38
CA HIS A 89 -2.78 -9.68 -11.99
C HIS A 89 -3.83 -9.41 -13.07
N ARG A 90 -4.45 -8.23 -13.05
CA ARG A 90 -5.48 -7.78 -14.01
C ARG A 90 -5.59 -6.26 -13.98
N PRO A 91 -6.00 -5.58 -15.08
CA PRO A 91 -6.26 -4.15 -15.05
C PRO A 91 -7.22 -3.76 -13.91
N LEU A 92 -6.95 -2.64 -13.26
CA LEU A 92 -7.84 -2.12 -12.20
C LEU A 92 -9.09 -1.49 -12.83
N PRO A 93 -10.28 -1.78 -12.30
CA PRO A 93 -11.49 -1.09 -12.71
C PRO A 93 -11.53 0.33 -12.14
N ALA A 94 -12.22 1.24 -12.84
CA ALA A 94 -12.38 2.64 -12.42
C ALA A 94 -13.10 2.79 -11.06
N GLU A 95 -13.90 1.80 -10.69
CA GLU A 95 -14.57 1.67 -9.40
C GLU A 95 -14.55 0.21 -8.98
N GLY A 96 -14.49 -0.06 -7.68
CA GLY A 96 -14.43 -1.43 -7.22
C GLY A 96 -14.21 -1.58 -5.73
N SER A 97 -14.10 -2.85 -5.35
CA SER A 97 -13.71 -3.24 -4.01
C SER A 97 -12.79 -4.45 -4.09
N ALA A 98 -11.95 -4.62 -3.06
CA ALA A 98 -11.08 -5.77 -2.93
C ALA A 98 -10.87 -6.10 -1.45
N ARG A 99 -10.59 -7.36 -1.14
CA ARG A 99 -10.16 -7.75 0.21
C ARG A 99 -8.64 -7.79 0.24
N ALA A 100 -8.02 -6.92 1.03
CA ALA A 100 -6.57 -6.87 1.18
C ALA A 100 -6.12 -7.53 2.48
N ARG A 101 -5.10 -8.38 2.39
CA ARG A 101 -4.42 -9.03 3.51
C ARG A 101 -2.96 -8.56 3.55
N THR A 102 -2.53 -7.99 4.67
CA THR A 102 -1.18 -7.44 4.84
C THR A 102 -0.46 -8.16 5.97
N ALA A 103 0.79 -8.57 5.75
CA ALA A 103 1.63 -9.22 6.75
C ALA A 103 3.10 -8.77 6.64
N VAL A 104 3.81 -8.83 7.75
CA VAL A 104 5.29 -8.76 7.77
C VAL A 104 5.82 -10.10 7.27
N THR A 105 6.66 -10.08 6.25
CA THR A 105 7.25 -11.30 5.66
C THR A 105 8.67 -11.52 6.11
N ASP A 106 9.42 -10.45 6.37
CA ASP A 106 10.85 -10.50 6.64
C ASP A 106 11.26 -9.36 7.58
N VAL A 107 12.27 -9.61 8.42
CA VAL A 107 12.90 -8.60 9.28
C VAL A 107 14.40 -8.71 9.16
N HIS A 108 15.06 -7.65 8.72
CA HIS A 108 16.50 -7.60 8.54
C HIS A 108 17.12 -6.56 9.47
N ASP A 109 18.09 -6.98 10.29
CA ASP A 109 18.89 -6.09 11.13
C ASP A 109 20.08 -5.52 10.33
N LYS A 110 20.20 -4.20 10.29
CA LYS A 110 21.32 -3.47 9.66
C LYS A 110 22.29 -2.89 10.69
N GLY A 111 22.18 -3.28 11.96
CA GLY A 111 22.96 -2.78 13.10
C GLY A 111 22.44 -1.44 13.62
N SER A 112 22.36 -0.42 12.77
CA SER A 112 21.86 0.92 13.15
C SER A 112 20.36 1.13 12.88
N ALA A 113 19.76 0.26 12.08
CA ALA A 113 18.35 0.30 11.69
C ALA A 113 17.86 -1.12 11.37
N ALA A 114 16.55 -1.27 11.17
CA ALA A 114 15.96 -2.49 10.66
C ALA A 114 15.22 -2.23 9.34
N VAL A 115 15.08 -3.27 8.52
CA VAL A 115 14.22 -3.27 7.33
C VAL A 115 13.15 -4.32 7.53
N LEU A 116 11.88 -3.91 7.38
CA LEU A 116 10.74 -4.81 7.40
C LEU A 116 10.24 -5.05 5.98
N GLY A 117 10.16 -6.31 5.56
CA GLY A 117 9.42 -6.72 4.38
C GLY A 117 7.94 -6.81 4.72
N VAL A 118 7.09 -6.14 3.94
CA VAL A 118 5.63 -6.16 4.12
C VAL A 118 4.99 -6.52 2.79
N ARG A 119 4.14 -7.55 2.81
CA ARG A 119 3.39 -7.97 1.62
C ARG A 119 1.91 -7.73 1.82
N THR A 120 1.27 -7.17 0.79
CA THR A 120 -0.19 -7.08 0.71
C THR A 120 -0.69 -7.83 -0.51
N GLU A 121 -1.63 -8.74 -0.30
CA GLU A 121 -2.35 -9.45 -1.36
C GLU A 121 -3.80 -8.94 -1.39
N ALA A 122 -4.30 -8.56 -2.55
CA ALA A 122 -5.65 -8.03 -2.73
C ALA A 122 -6.38 -8.79 -3.84
N ALA A 123 -7.61 -9.22 -3.57
CA ALA A 123 -8.46 -9.97 -4.50
C ALA A 123 -9.86 -9.39 -4.60
#